data_AF-A0A926QR48-F1
#
_entry.id   AF-A0A926QR48-F1
#
_cell.length_a   1.000
_cell.length_b   1.000
_cell.length_c   1.000
_cell.angle_alpha   90.00
_cell.angle_beta   90.00
_cell.angle_gamma   90.00
#
_symmetry.space_group_name_H-M   'P 1'
#
loop_
_entity.id
_entity.type
_entity.pdbx_description
1 polymer ?
#
loop_
_entity_poly.entity_id
_entity_poly.type
_entity_poly.pdbx_seq_one_letter_code
_entity_poly.pdbx_strand_id
1 'polypeptide(L)' 'MSAAMEKLLSGNGRRRRGVVPVYADEWIVSITDVTPLARMSHAHVRDGELDVARRLLPRERPCPVSGEALAHLHR' A
#
# COMPACT_ATOMS: atom_id res chain seq x y z
N MET A 1 -11.84 -25.93 5.28
CA MET A 1 -11.44 -24.64 4.67
C MET A 1 -11.58 -24.81 3.15
N SER A 2 -12.78 -24.84 2.55
CA SER A 2 -14.04 -24.07 2.62
C SER A 2 -14.12 -23.05 1.49
N ALA A 3 -15.26 -23.08 0.79
CA ALA A 3 -15.65 -22.46 -0.47
C ALA A 3 -15.51 -20.91 -0.57
N ALA A 4 -14.83 -20.26 0.38
CA ALA A 4 -14.55 -18.83 0.37
C ALA A 4 -13.48 -18.44 -0.67
N MET A 5 -12.58 -19.36 -1.06
CA MET A 5 -11.60 -19.12 -2.13
C MET A 5 -12.26 -19.05 -3.53
N GLU A 6 -13.38 -19.75 -3.71
CA GLU A 6 -14.12 -19.82 -4.98
C GLU A 6 -14.83 -18.49 -5.31
N LYS A 7 -15.14 -17.68 -4.29
CA LYS A 7 -15.76 -16.36 -4.46
C LYS A 7 -14.79 -15.26 -4.90
N LEU A 8 -13.47 -15.47 -4.82
CA LEU A 8 -12.47 -14.47 -5.24
C LEU A 8 -12.31 -14.39 -6.77
N LEU A 9 -12.81 -15.37 -7.53
CA LEU A 9 -12.59 -15.43 -8.98
C LEU A 9 -13.82 -15.04 -9.83
N SER A 10 -14.98 -14.82 -9.22
CA SER A 10 -16.23 -14.65 -10.00
C SER A 10 -16.58 -13.20 -10.38
N GLY A 11 -15.72 -12.21 -10.14
CA GLY A 11 -15.97 -10.91 -10.74
C GLY A 11 -15.02 -9.81 -10.29
N ASN A 12 -14.10 -9.43 -11.17
CA ASN A 12 -13.75 -8.02 -11.26
C ASN A 12 -13.29 -7.60 -12.67
N GLY A 13 -14.14 -6.79 -13.32
CA GLY A 13 -13.73 -5.59 -14.03
C GLY A 13 -12.70 -5.72 -15.16
N ARG A 14 -13.14 -6.24 -16.31
CA ARG A 14 -12.47 -6.16 -17.62
C ARG A 14 -12.01 -4.72 -17.97
N ARG A 15 -10.72 -4.37 -17.81
CA ARG A 15 -10.06 -3.25 -18.51
C ARG A 15 -8.69 -3.68 -19.05
N ARG A 16 -8.54 -3.76 -20.38
CA ARG A 16 -7.30 -4.19 -21.05
C ARG A 16 -6.44 -2.99 -21.49
N ARG A 17 -5.15 -2.95 -21.11
CA ARG A 17 -4.04 -2.39 -21.92
C ARG A 17 -2.66 -2.63 -21.27
N GLY A 18 -1.79 -3.43 -21.91
CA GLY A 18 -0.37 -3.61 -21.54
C GLY A 18 -0.10 -4.77 -20.56
N VAL A 19 1.12 -5.29 -20.52
CA VAL A 19 1.50 -6.47 -19.71
C VAL A 19 1.54 -6.17 -18.21
N VAL A 20 1.80 -4.90 -17.83
CA VAL A 20 1.86 -4.45 -16.42
C VAL A 20 0.51 -4.54 -15.71
N PRO A 21 -0.63 -4.10 -16.28
CA PRO A 21 -1.91 -4.26 -15.61
C PRO A 21 -2.34 -5.72 -15.47
N VAL A 22 -1.86 -6.66 -16.27
CA VAL A 22 -2.22 -8.08 -16.07
C VAL A 22 -1.75 -8.57 -14.70
N TYR A 23 -0.50 -8.29 -14.33
CA TYR A 23 0.03 -8.67 -13.01
C TYR A 23 -0.59 -7.84 -11.88
N ALA A 24 -0.82 -6.55 -12.11
CA ALA A 24 -1.46 -5.71 -11.12
C ALA A 24 -2.91 -6.15 -10.85
N ASP A 25 -3.68 -6.43 -11.90
CA ASP A 25 -5.07 -6.88 -11.81
C ASP A 25 -5.19 -8.30 -11.24
N GLU A 26 -4.18 -9.15 -11.44
CA GLU A 26 -4.13 -10.51 -10.87
C GLU A 26 -3.79 -10.50 -9.36
N TRP A 27 -2.94 -9.59 -8.89
CA TRP A 27 -2.40 -9.64 -7.52
C TRP A 27 -2.96 -8.56 -6.58
N ILE A 28 -3.55 -7.48 -7.08
CA ILE A 28 -4.06 -6.40 -6.25
C ILE A 28 -5.46 -6.74 -5.73
N VAL A 29 -5.54 -7.03 -4.43
CA VAL A 29 -6.81 -7.27 -3.73
C VAL A 29 -7.59 -5.96 -3.53
N SER A 30 -6.90 -4.86 -3.21
CA SER A 30 -7.49 -3.53 -3.05
C SER A 30 -6.44 -2.44 -3.09
N ILE A 31 -6.85 -1.23 -3.47
CA ILE A 31 -6.06 0.00 -3.34
C ILE A 31 -6.89 1.00 -2.54
N THR A 32 -6.27 1.58 -1.51
CA THR A 32 -6.81 2.76 -0.83
C THR A 32 -6.06 3.99 -1.32
N ASP A 33 -6.77 4.98 -1.85
CA ASP A 33 -6.14 6.23 -2.25
C ASP A 33 -5.79 7.07 -1.01
N VAL A 34 -4.49 7.12 -0.71
CA VAL A 34 -3.93 7.95 0.36
C VAL A 34 -3.21 9.19 -0.20
N THR A 35 -3.30 9.44 -1.50
CA THR A 35 -2.66 10.57 -2.17
C THR A 35 -3.10 11.92 -1.59
N PRO A 36 -4.39 12.15 -1.23
CA PRO A 36 -4.79 13.40 -0.58
C PRO A 36 -4.06 13.64 0.75
N LEU A 37 -3.88 12.59 1.55
CA LEU A 37 -3.19 12.67 2.85
C LEU A 37 -1.69 13.00 2.66
N ALA A 38 -1.06 12.39 1.66
CA ALA A 38 0.32 12.70 1.30
C ALA A 38 0.49 14.15 0.87
N ARG A 39 -0.45 14.69 0.06
CA ARG A 39 -0.44 16.11 -0.33
C ARG A 39 -0.61 17.05 0.85
N MET A 40 -1.53 16.76 1.77
CA MET A 40 -1.71 17.56 2.99
C MET A 40 -0.46 17.56 3.87
N SER A 41 0.12 16.38 4.10
CA SER A 41 1.35 16.25 4.87
C SER A 41 2.51 17.03 4.23
N HIS A 42 2.64 16.97 2.90
CA HIS A 42 3.64 17.73 2.16
C HIS A 42 3.46 19.25 2.27
N ALA A 43 2.20 19.74 2.25
CA ALA A 43 1.92 21.16 2.43
C ALA A 43 2.40 21.64 3.82
N HIS A 44 2.03 20.96 4.90
CA HIS A 44 2.50 21.31 6.25
C HIS A 44 4.02 21.23 6.39
N VAL A 45 4.67 20.26 5.74
CA VAL A 45 6.14 20.20 5.71
C VAL A 45 6.75 21.41 5.01
N ARG A 46 6.17 21.87 3.89
CA ARG A 46 6.64 23.06 3.17
C ARG A 46 6.44 24.35 3.97
N ASP A 47 5.40 24.39 4.78
CA ASP A 47 5.07 25.54 5.64
C ASP A 47 5.83 25.50 6.99
N GLY A 48 6.64 24.46 7.23
CA GLY A 48 7.44 24.29 8.45
C GLY A 48 6.67 23.72 9.66
N GLU A 49 5.40 23.36 9.48
CA GLU A 49 4.50 22.83 10.50
C GLU A 49 4.70 21.32 10.72
N LEU A 50 5.90 20.91 11.15
CA LEU A 50 6.27 19.50 11.24
C LEU A 50 5.43 18.70 12.24
N ASP A 51 5.02 19.30 13.35
CA ASP A 51 4.16 18.63 14.34
C ASP A 51 2.78 18.31 13.79
N VAL A 52 2.24 19.20 12.93
CA VAL A 52 0.96 18.98 12.25
C VAL A 52 1.11 17.86 11.23
N ALA A 53 2.16 17.91 10.40
CA ALA A 53 2.46 16.85 9.45
C ALA A 53 2.63 15.47 10.11
N ARG A 54 3.35 15.41 11.24
CA ARG A 54 3.60 14.18 12.00
C ARG A 54 2.29 13.53 12.48
N ARG A 55 1.31 14.34 12.90
CA ARG A 55 -0.01 13.86 13.36
C ARG A 55 -0.88 13.30 12.23
N LEU A 56 -0.64 13.73 10.99
CA LEU A 56 -1.36 13.24 9.81
C LEU A 56 -0.85 11.87 9.33
N LEU A 57 0.35 11.45 9.73
CA LEU A 57 0.90 10.18 9.28
C LEU A 57 0.09 9.00 9.82
N PRO A 58 -0.28 8.02 8.96
CA PRO A 58 -0.82 6.75 9.42
C PRO A 58 0.16 6.06 10.38
N ARG A 59 -0.37 5.23 11.29
CA ARG A 59 0.47 4.42 12.16
C ARG A 59 1.29 3.41 11.34
N GLU A 60 2.58 3.67 11.21
CA GLU A 60 3.51 2.72 10.62
C GLU A 60 3.63 1.48 11.51
N ARG A 61 3.62 0.31 10.87
CA ARG A 61 3.85 -0.97 11.54
C ARG A 61 5.13 -1.57 10.96
N PRO A 62 5.99 -2.18 11.81
CA PRO A 62 7.11 -2.95 11.31
C PRO A 62 6.66 -3.97 10.27
N CYS A 63 7.41 -4.08 9.19
CA CYS A 63 7.16 -5.11 8.19
C CYS A 63 7.33 -6.49 8.86
N PRO A 64 6.39 -7.44 8.70
CA PRO A 64 6.44 -8.75 9.34
C PRO A 64 7.46 -9.65 8.62
N VAL A 65 8.73 -9.30 8.72
CA VAL A 65 9.86 -10.06 8.18
C VAL A 65 10.79 -10.41 9.33
N SER A 66 11.37 -11.61 9.32
CA SER A 66 12.25 -12.05 10.40
C SER A 66 13.56 -11.27 10.42
N GLY A 67 14.11 -11.04 11.61
CA GLY A 67 15.38 -10.32 11.76
C GLY A 67 16.56 -10.98 11.06
N GLU A 68 16.53 -12.31 10.92
CA GLU A 68 17.51 -13.09 10.15
C GLU A 68 17.47 -12.77 8.65
N ALA A 69 16.27 -12.55 8.08
CA ALA A 69 16.09 -12.15 6.69
C ALA A 69 16.58 -10.70 6.46
N LEU A 70 16.45 -9.86 7.49
CA LEU A 70 16.95 -8.48 7.47
C LEU A 70 18.45 -8.37 7.75
N ALA A 71 19.12 -9.41 8.26
CA ALA A 71 20.51 -9.34 8.71
C ALA A 71 21.48 -8.85 7.64
N HIS A 72 21.21 -9.17 6.36
CA HIS A 72 22.07 -8.73 5.24
C HIS A 72 21.93 -7.23 4.91
N LEU A 73 20.88 -6.56 5.40
CA LEU A 73 20.61 -5.13 5.17
C LEU A 73 21.30 -4.24 6.21
N HIS A 74 21.83 -4.83 7.28
CA HIS A 74 22.50 -4.12 8.37
C HIS A 74 24.03 -4.15 8.27
N ARG A 75 24.60 -4.56 7.11
CA ARG A 75 26.04 -4.53 6.82
C ARG A 75 26.43 -3.18 6.21
#